data_AF-A0A965IWY5-F1
#
_entry.id   AF-A0A965IWY5-F1
#
_cell.length_a   1.000
_cell.length_b   1.000
_cell.length_c   1.000
_cell.angle_alpha   90.00
_cell.angle_beta   90.00
_cell.angle_gamma   90.00
#
_symmetry.space_group_name_H-M   'P 1'
#
loop_
_entity.id
_entity.type
_entity.pdbx_description
1 polymer ?
#
loop_
_entity_poly.entity_id
_entity_poly.type
_entity_poly.pdbx_seq_one_letter_code
_entity_poly.pdbx_strand_id
1 'polypeptide(L)' 'MATDCQGTLDELHRFLDQELSAELHAEIMDHLANCTDCQQAFDFHGELKRVVRQKAQNDEIPGSLLDKIAGCFGDDWLD' A
#
# COMPACT_ATOMS: atom_id res chain seq x y z
N MET A 1 -1.15 -19.41 -11.09
CA MET A 1 -1.44 -18.35 -12.08
C MET A 1 -1.98 -17.19 -11.28
N ALA A 2 -1.14 -16.20 -10.97
CA ALA A 2 -1.47 -15.08 -10.07
C ALA A 2 -2.12 -13.93 -10.86
N THR A 3 -3.09 -14.26 -11.72
CA THR A 3 -3.70 -13.32 -12.70
C THR A 3 -5.20 -13.49 -12.89
N ASP A 4 -5.86 -14.28 -12.04
CA ASP A 4 -7.31 -14.22 -11.92
C ASP A 4 -7.72 -13.08 -10.97
N CYS A 5 -9.02 -12.85 -10.85
CA CYS A 5 -9.52 -11.76 -10.00
C CYS A 5 -9.06 -11.93 -8.55
N GLN A 6 -9.07 -13.16 -8.03
CA GLN A 6 -8.67 -13.43 -6.65
C GLN A 6 -7.18 -13.11 -6.43
N GLY A 7 -6.29 -13.63 -7.28
CA GLY A 7 -4.87 -13.34 -7.17
C GLY A 7 -4.54 -11.85 -7.34
N THR A 8 -5.27 -11.16 -8.24
CA THR A 8 -5.14 -9.71 -8.40
C THR A 8 -5.55 -8.96 -7.13
N LEU A 9 -6.65 -9.36 -6.50
CA LEU A 9 -7.12 -8.74 -5.25
C LEU A 9 -6.17 -9.01 -4.08
N ASP A 10 -5.61 -10.22 -4.00
CA ASP A 10 -4.67 -10.62 -2.95
C ASP A 10 -3.36 -9.79 -3.02
N GLU A 11 -2.91 -9.45 -4.23
CA GLU A 11 -1.68 -8.67 -4.45
C GLU A 11 -1.93 -7.15 -4.62
N LEU A 12 -3.18 -6.70 -4.61
CA LEU A 12 -3.57 -5.32 -4.97
C LEU A 12 -2.90 -4.25 -4.10
N HIS A 13 -2.78 -4.48 -2.78
CA HIS A 13 -2.12 -3.53 -1.89
C HIS A 13 -0.62 -3.43 -2.16
N ARG A 14 0.05 -4.57 -2.36
CA ARG A 14 1.47 -4.62 -2.72
C ARG A 14 1.73 -3.97 -4.07
N PHE A 15 0.80 -4.15 -5.03
CA PHE A 15 0.82 -3.42 -6.29
C PHE A 15 0.73 -1.91 -6.07
N LEU A 16 -0.23 -1.44 -5.27
CA LEU A 16 -0.40 -0.02 -4.93
C LEU A 16 0.82 0.57 -4.19
N ASP A 17 1.53 -0.24 -3.40
CA ASP A 17 2.74 0.12 -2.66
C ASP A 17 4.03 0.00 -3.50
N GLN A 18 3.95 -0.47 -4.74
CA GLN A 18 5.10 -0.72 -5.63
C GLN A 18 6.09 -1.77 -5.09
N GLU A 19 5.57 -2.77 -4.37
CA GLU A 19 6.35 -3.82 -3.69
C GLU A 19 6.37 -5.16 -4.45
N LEU A 20 5.93 -5.15 -5.71
CA LEU A 20 5.91 -6.34 -6.56
C LEU A 20 7.16 -6.46 -7.42
N SER A 21 7.49 -7.69 -7.81
CA SER A 21 8.48 -7.90 -8.87
C SER A 21 7.96 -7.30 -10.18
N ALA A 22 8.87 -6.94 -11.09
CA ALA A 22 8.50 -6.38 -12.39
C ALA A 22 7.59 -7.32 -13.21
N GLU A 23 7.81 -8.63 -13.09
CA GLU A 23 7.02 -9.68 -13.74
C GLU A 23 5.57 -9.68 -13.22
N LEU A 24 5.39 -9.75 -11.90
CA LEU A 24 4.06 -9.78 -11.29
C LEU A 24 3.33 -8.44 -11.44
N HIS A 25 4.06 -7.33 -11.43
CA HIS A 25 3.48 -6.02 -11.73
C HIS A 25 2.88 -5.97 -13.15
N ALA A 26 3.59 -6.48 -14.16
CA ALA A 26 3.08 -6.54 -15.52
C ALA A 26 1.83 -7.44 -15.64
N GLU A 27 1.86 -8.60 -14.98
CA GLU A 27 0.74 -9.54 -14.90
C GLU A 27 -0.53 -8.91 -14.30
N ILE A 28 -0.40 -8.18 -13.18
CA ILE A 28 -1.53 -7.47 -12.56
C ILE A 28 -2.02 -6.33 -13.43
N MET A 29 -1.12 -5.56 -14.06
CA MET A 29 -1.53 -4.50 -14.98
C MET A 29 -2.36 -5.03 -16.15
N ASP A 30 -1.94 -6.16 -16.73
CA ASP A 30 -2.68 -6.81 -17.81
C ASP A 30 -4.08 -7.26 -17.33
N HIS A 31 -4.21 -7.81 -16.12
CA HIS A 31 -5.51 -8.16 -15.56
C HIS A 31 -6.38 -6.92 -15.34
N LEU A 32 -5.83 -5.89 -14.70
CA LEU A 32 -6.54 -4.63 -14.46
C LEU A 32 -6.99 -4.01 -15.77
N ALA A 33 -6.20 -4.03 -16.85
CA ALA A 33 -6.60 -3.50 -18.15
C ALA A 33 -7.84 -4.20 -18.75
N ASN A 34 -8.10 -5.45 -18.38
CA ASN A 34 -9.14 -6.29 -19.00
C ASN A 34 -10.30 -6.66 -18.05
N CYS A 35 -10.24 -6.30 -16.76
CA CYS A 35 -11.24 -6.68 -15.76
C CYS A 35 -11.84 -5.46 -15.05
N THR A 36 -13.11 -5.17 -15.34
CA THR A 36 -13.83 -4.02 -14.76
C THR A 36 -13.98 -4.11 -13.24
N ASP A 37 -14.21 -5.30 -12.69
CA ASP A 37 -14.38 -5.48 -11.25
C ASP A 37 -13.08 -5.18 -10.49
N CYS A 38 -11.95 -5.65 -11.01
CA CYS A 38 -10.64 -5.38 -10.43
C CYS A 38 -10.19 -3.93 -10.64
N GLN A 39 -10.59 -3.26 -11.74
CA GLN A 39 -10.39 -1.81 -11.90
C GLN A 39 -11.12 -1.02 -10.81
N GLN A 40 -12.39 -1.36 -10.53
CA GLN A 40 -13.14 -0.69 -9.46
C GLN A 40 -12.50 -0.90 -8.09
N ALA A 41 -12.02 -2.12 -7.81
CA ALA A 41 -11.29 -2.39 -6.58
C ALA A 41 -10.00 -1.56 -6.50
N PHE A 42 -9.23 -1.50 -7.58
CA PHE A 42 -8.01 -0.68 -7.67
C PHE A 42 -8.30 0.80 -7.41
N ASP A 43 -9.32 1.37 -8.05
CA ASP A 43 -9.70 2.78 -7.87
C ASP A 43 -10.11 3.07 -6.42
N PHE A 44 -10.94 2.20 -5.84
CA PHE A 44 -11.36 2.34 -4.45
C PHE A 44 -10.19 2.28 -3.47
N HIS A 45 -9.32 1.26 -3.60
CA HIS A 45 -8.19 1.10 -2.70
C HIS A 45 -7.12 2.19 -2.89
N GLY A 46 -6.92 2.66 -4.12
CA GLY A 46 -6.05 3.80 -4.42
C GLY A 46 -6.55 5.09 -3.76
N GLU A 47 -7.85 5.37 -3.85
CA GLU A 47 -8.47 6.53 -3.22
C GLU A 47 -8.44 6.41 -1.69
N LEU A 48 -8.75 5.24 -1.13
CA LEU A 48 -8.65 5.00 0.31
C LEU A 48 -7.22 5.25 0.81
N LYS A 49 -6.20 4.70 0.12
CA LYS A 49 -4.80 4.92 0.46
C LYS A 49 -4.44 6.42 0.42
N ARG A 50 -4.94 7.16 -0.57
CA ARG A 50 -4.74 8.61 -0.68
C ARG A 50 -5.32 9.36 0.52
N VAL A 51 -6.56 9.03 0.92
CA VAL A 51 -7.23 9.63 2.08
C VAL A 51 -6.50 9.31 3.38
N VAL A 52 -6.11 8.05 3.59
CA VAL A 52 -5.35 7.62 4.78
C VAL A 52 -4.02 8.38 4.85
N ARG A 53 -3.27 8.45 3.74
CA ARG A 53 -2.02 9.20 3.67
C ARG A 53 -2.22 10.68 4.00
N GLN A 54 -3.27 11.31 3.47
CA GLN A 54 -3.58 12.70 3.76
C GLN A 54 -3.86 12.91 5.25
N LYS A 55 -4.61 12.01 5.90
CA LYS A 55 -4.89 12.11 7.34
C LYS A 55 -3.64 11.90 8.18
N ALA A 56 -2.87 10.85 7.89
CA ALA A 56 -1.63 10.56 8.59
C ALA A 56 -0.57 11.69 8.48
N GLN A 57 -0.61 12.49 7.41
CA GLN A 57 0.28 13.64 7.24
C GLN A 57 -0.17 14.90 8.00
N ASN A 58 -1.47 15.03 8.30
CA ASN A 58 -2.02 16.21 8.96
C ASN A 58 -2.21 16.01 10.47
N ASP A 59 -2.32 14.77 10.92
CA ASP A 59 -2.48 14.46 12.34
C ASP A 59 -1.10 14.40 13.02
N GLU A 60 -0.99 15.04 14.18
CA GLU A 60 0.25 15.03 14.97
C GLU A 60 0.51 13.62 15.50
N ILE A 61 1.73 13.11 15.31
CA ILE A 61 2.11 11.79 15.84
C ILE A 61 2.05 11.88 17.38
N PRO A 62 1.32 10.97 18.07
CA PRO A 62 1.27 11.01 19.53
C PRO A 62 2.68 10.91 20.12
N GLY A 63 3.06 11.86 20.99
CA GLY A 63 4.39 11.86 21.61
C GLY A 63 4.74 10.54 22.31
N SER A 64 3.74 9.90 22.92
CA SER A 64 3.90 8.58 23.56
C SER A 64 4.25 7.43 22.60
N LEU A 65 3.96 7.57 21.30
CA LEU A 65 4.41 6.64 20.27
C LEU A 65 5.86 6.90 19.88
N LEU A 66 6.25 8.17 19.74
CA LEU A 66 7.64 8.56 19.48
C LEU A 66 8.57 8.09 20.60
N ASP A 67 8.17 8.28 21.87
CA ASP A 67 8.94 7.80 23.02
C ASP A 67 9.16 6.29 22.98
N LYS A 68 8.14 5.52 22.56
CA LYS A 68 8.24 4.07 22.42
C LYS A 68 9.17 3.67 21.28
N ILE A 69 9.07 4.35 20.13
CA ILE A 69 9.94 4.11 18.96
C ILE A 69 11.40 4.41 19.33
N ALA A 70 11.66 5.56 19.96
CA ALA A 70 12.98 5.93 20.46
C ALA A 70 13.53 4.89 21.45
N GLY A 71 12.69 4.39 22.36
CA GLY A 71 13.06 3.30 23.27
C GLY A 71 13.40 1.97 22.58
N CYS A 72 12.90 1.71 21.36
CA CYS A 72 13.22 0.52 20.59
C CYS A 72 14.55 0.62 19.82
N PHE A 73 14.92 1.82 19.35
CA PHE A 73 16.08 2.03 18.48
C PHE A 73 17.26 2.74 19.16
N GLY A 74 17.08 3.30 20.36
CA GLY A 74 18.11 4.08 21.07
C GLY A 74 18.33 5.47 20.46
N ASP A 75 19.43 6.14 20.83
CA ASP A 75 19.79 7.49 20.35
C ASP A 75 20.19 7.53 18.85
N ASP A 76 20.37 6.37 18.21
CA ASP A 76 20.82 6.21 16.80
C ASP A 76 19.73 6.59 15.76
N TRP A 77 18.50 6.85 16.21
CA TRP A 77 17.33 7.07 15.35
C TRP A 77 17.17 8.51 14.82
N LEU A 78 17.98 9.47 15.29
CA LEU A 78 17.86 10.90 14.98
C LEU A 78 18.95 11.47 14.06
N ASP A 79 19.89 10.64 13.57
CA ASP A 79 20.91 11.04 12.57
C ASP A 79 20.43 10.86 11.12
#